data_AF-A0A1T2Y2P8-F1
#
_entry.id   AF-A0A1T2Y2P8-F1
#
_cell.length_a   1.000
_cell.length_b   1.000
_cell.length_c   1.000
_cell.angle_alpha   90.00
_cell.angle_beta   90.00
_cell.angle_gamma   90.00
#
_symmetry.space_group_name_H-M   'P 1'
#
loop_
_entity.id
_entity.type
_entity.pdbx_description
1 polymer ?
#
loop_
_entity_poly.entity_id
_entity_poly.type
_entity_poly.pdbx_seq_one_letter_code
_entity_poly.pdbx_strand_id
1 'polypeptide(L)'
;MALELFRLYPVECQEKKARSKAITTDDELVSQIAREIYGSRGRWQDNYPELQSSGQNPRRIFWGGVQSANSASHQASHPVTADKVALNRILFGPPGTGKTYSTIEAALEVLDPVFLAKQLRDSASEDELRIALKARVDELDREGRIRFVTFHQSFSYEDFIEGLRAVSDEKGLLSYPIEPGIFKLLCDQARTSSADAGVAGNPRIWKISIKGTGASPELTYCLDHGEARIGWVGAGDMKAEKTTDFYDQLGSNDKSTLSSFAKEIQSGDILVCIHSAELISAIGVVTGEYRHEASPPSTVRLYPHVLPVNWLYRDLNLSVLPLNGEKSFTQKTVYPLDRFNWSDLLSYLHKSDAKPIKPFEQADGVRKPHVLVIDEINRGNISRIFGELISLIEPSKRERLDAASSEGLSVRLPYSKLPFSVPDNVYLIGTMNTADRSLASMDIALRRRFNFIEMPPKPDLLEGIFVNDGDEATSEAGVDIKQLLTSLNERIEVLLDRDHSLGHAYFLPLRDEPSLALLASIFRQQILPLLQEYFFEDWQRIHWVLNDHNKEYADQFVQEVKIDFMQLFGAKGPVDSHAQRWKLNENAFDRIQTYFAISGNIR
;
A
#
# COMPACT_ATOMS: atom_id res chain seq x y z
N MET A 1 -28.82 27.00 -10.33
CA MET A 1 -27.60 27.36 -11.07
C MET A 1 -27.88 27.91 -12.46
N ALA A 2 -28.36 27.10 -13.43
CA ALA A 2 -28.60 27.57 -14.79
C ALA A 2 -29.51 28.80 -14.88
N LEU A 3 -30.66 28.73 -14.23
CA LEU A 3 -31.64 29.81 -14.12
C LEU A 3 -31.11 31.06 -13.40
N GLU A 4 -30.12 30.89 -12.52
CA GLU A 4 -29.56 31.97 -11.71
C GLU A 4 -28.47 32.73 -12.48
N LEU A 5 -27.65 32.02 -13.25
CA LEU A 5 -26.71 32.60 -14.21
C LEU A 5 -27.42 33.38 -15.32
N PHE A 6 -28.52 32.85 -15.86
CA PHE A 6 -29.35 33.57 -16.83
C PHE A 6 -30.01 34.82 -16.25
N ARG A 7 -30.34 34.81 -14.95
CA ARG A 7 -30.91 35.97 -14.27
C ARG A 7 -29.87 37.06 -14.00
N LEU A 8 -28.63 36.67 -13.67
CA LEU A 8 -27.56 37.60 -13.31
C LEU A 8 -26.82 38.16 -14.53
N TYR A 9 -26.70 37.39 -15.62
CA TYR A 9 -25.94 37.75 -16.84
C TYR A 9 -26.73 37.43 -18.12
N PRO A 10 -27.92 38.03 -18.32
CA PRO A 10 -28.83 37.63 -19.39
C PRO A 10 -28.30 37.91 -20.80
N VAL A 11 -27.51 38.97 -20.98
CA VAL A 11 -27.01 39.40 -22.31
C VAL A 11 -25.88 38.50 -22.78
N GLU A 12 -24.88 38.23 -21.94
CA GLU A 12 -23.76 37.34 -22.27
C GLU A 12 -24.22 35.91 -22.52
N CYS A 13 -25.22 35.43 -21.76
CA CYS A 13 -25.80 34.12 -21.97
C CYS A 13 -26.54 34.03 -23.32
N GLN A 14 -27.28 35.08 -23.72
CA GLN A 14 -28.00 35.10 -25.00
C GLN A 14 -27.08 35.21 -26.22
N GLU A 15 -26.04 36.05 -26.16
CA GLU A 15 -25.07 36.17 -27.25
C GLU A 15 -24.29 34.86 -27.50
N LYS A 16 -23.95 34.13 -26.43
CA LYS A 16 -23.26 32.84 -26.56
C LYS A 16 -24.18 31.72 -27.02
N LYS A 17 -25.43 31.68 -26.55
CA LYS A 17 -26.44 30.74 -27.05
C LYS A 17 -26.68 30.93 -28.55
N ALA A 18 -26.57 32.16 -29.06
CA ALA A 18 -26.66 32.45 -30.50
C ALA A 18 -25.42 32.05 -31.32
N ARG A 19 -24.22 32.00 -30.71
CA ARG A 19 -22.95 31.69 -31.41
C ARG A 19 -22.56 30.21 -31.39
N SER A 20 -23.05 29.42 -30.44
CA SER A 20 -22.66 28.02 -30.33
C SER A 20 -23.67 27.08 -30.98
N LYS A 21 -23.35 26.58 -32.18
CA LYS A 21 -24.14 25.53 -32.87
C LYS A 21 -24.01 24.14 -32.25
N ALA A 22 -23.11 23.96 -31.28
CA ALA A 22 -22.72 22.65 -30.73
C ALA A 22 -23.26 22.36 -29.32
N ILE A 23 -24.07 23.25 -28.73
CA ILE A 23 -24.62 23.08 -27.38
C ILE A 23 -26.11 22.76 -27.50
N THR A 24 -26.50 21.56 -27.06
CA THR A 24 -27.87 21.05 -27.19
C THR A 24 -28.65 21.07 -25.88
N THR A 25 -27.99 21.35 -24.75
CA THR A 25 -28.62 21.39 -23.42
C THR A 25 -28.21 22.62 -22.62
N ASP A 26 -29.10 23.13 -21.76
CA ASP A 26 -28.85 24.32 -20.94
C ASP A 26 -27.79 24.07 -19.84
N ASP A 27 -27.59 22.83 -19.39
CA ASP A 27 -26.57 22.48 -18.38
C ASP A 27 -25.14 22.46 -18.95
N GLU A 28 -24.97 22.08 -20.21
CA GLU A 28 -23.68 22.18 -20.92
C GLU A 28 -23.28 23.64 -21.15
N LEU A 29 -24.25 24.48 -21.53
CA LEU A 29 -24.06 25.93 -21.67
C LEU A 29 -23.58 26.55 -20.35
N VAL A 30 -24.23 26.17 -19.25
CA VAL A 30 -23.95 26.69 -17.90
C VAL A 30 -22.61 26.24 -17.37
N SER A 31 -22.23 24.99 -17.60
CA SER A 31 -20.92 24.45 -17.21
C SER A 31 -19.78 25.12 -17.97
N GLN A 32 -19.99 25.42 -19.26
CA GLN A 32 -18.98 26.09 -20.08
C GLN A 32 -18.83 27.57 -19.72
N ILE A 33 -19.95 28.29 -19.52
CA ILE A 33 -19.95 29.68 -19.07
C ILE A 33 -19.32 29.81 -17.68
N ALA A 34 -19.64 28.90 -16.74
CA ALA A 34 -19.04 28.89 -15.42
C ALA A 34 -17.51 28.64 -15.48
N ARG A 35 -17.03 27.74 -16.34
CA ARG A 35 -15.58 27.53 -16.51
C ARG A 35 -14.87 28.74 -17.07
N GLU A 36 -15.48 29.52 -17.94
CA GLU A 36 -14.82 30.70 -18.51
C GLU A 36 -14.91 31.93 -17.59
N ILE A 37 -16.03 32.12 -16.89
CA ILE A 37 -16.19 33.21 -15.92
C ILE A 37 -15.32 32.97 -14.67
N TYR A 38 -15.21 31.72 -14.21
CA TYR A 38 -14.53 31.39 -12.96
C TYR A 38 -13.18 30.67 -13.12
N GLY A 39 -12.80 30.25 -14.32
CA GLY A 39 -11.63 29.38 -14.56
C GLY A 39 -10.36 30.07 -15.05
N SER A 40 -10.30 31.40 -15.16
CA SER A 40 -9.04 32.11 -15.43
C SER A 40 -8.50 32.77 -14.16
N ARG A 41 -7.25 32.40 -13.81
CA ARG A 41 -6.51 32.91 -12.65
C ARG A 41 -6.40 34.44 -12.67
N GLY A 42 -6.61 35.06 -11.51
CA GLY A 42 -5.84 36.25 -11.09
C GLY A 42 -6.48 37.64 -11.12
N ARG A 43 -7.77 37.84 -11.43
CA ARG A 43 -8.38 39.20 -11.44
C ARG A 43 -9.84 39.27 -10.99
N TRP A 44 -10.20 38.63 -9.87
CA TRP A 44 -11.56 38.82 -9.31
C TRP A 44 -11.66 39.98 -8.33
N GLN A 45 -10.56 40.34 -7.65
CA GLN A 45 -10.55 41.35 -6.59
C GLN A 45 -10.73 42.77 -7.15
N ASP A 46 -10.24 43.03 -8.35
CA ASP A 46 -10.27 44.37 -8.98
C ASP A 46 -11.59 44.69 -9.68
N ASN A 47 -12.40 43.70 -10.01
CA ASN A 47 -13.57 43.89 -10.89
C ASN A 47 -14.90 44.07 -10.15
N TYR A 48 -14.98 43.83 -8.83
CA TYR A 48 -16.26 43.85 -8.10
C TYR A 48 -16.15 44.42 -6.66
N PRO A 49 -16.07 45.75 -6.52
CA PRO A 49 -15.90 46.43 -5.23
C PRO A 49 -17.13 46.29 -4.31
N GLU A 50 -18.33 46.18 -4.88
CA GLU A 50 -19.59 46.10 -4.13
C GLU A 50 -19.65 44.90 -3.15
N LEU A 51 -18.99 43.79 -3.50
CA LEU A 51 -19.00 42.54 -2.73
C LEU A 51 -18.05 42.55 -1.51
N GLN A 52 -17.23 43.59 -1.35
CA GLN A 52 -16.38 43.75 -0.17
C GLN A 52 -17.16 44.26 1.06
N SER A 53 -18.29 44.95 0.83
CA SER A 53 -19.03 45.66 1.89
C SER A 53 -19.92 44.76 2.77
N SER A 54 -20.20 43.52 2.36
CA SER A 54 -21.12 42.61 3.07
C SER A 54 -20.43 41.56 3.95
N GLY A 55 -19.09 41.53 3.98
CA GLY A 55 -18.32 40.64 4.87
C GLY A 55 -18.50 39.14 4.62
N GLN A 56 -19.09 38.72 3.50
CA GLN A 56 -19.28 37.32 3.17
C GLN A 56 -18.33 36.84 2.07
N ASN A 57 -17.59 35.77 2.38
CA ASN A 57 -16.67 35.12 1.45
C ASN A 57 -17.45 34.35 0.35
N PRO A 58 -17.32 34.70 -0.94
CA PRO A 58 -18.06 34.04 -2.02
C PRO A 58 -17.68 32.57 -2.24
N ARG A 59 -16.55 32.09 -1.68
CA ARG A 59 -16.24 30.64 -1.66
C ARG A 59 -17.34 29.84 -0.96
N ARG A 60 -18.07 30.45 -0.02
CA ARG A 60 -19.17 29.80 0.72
C ARG A 60 -20.45 29.62 -0.12
N ILE A 61 -20.65 30.42 -1.16
CA ILE A 61 -21.84 30.34 -2.03
C ILE A 61 -21.64 29.25 -3.10
N PHE A 62 -20.41 29.07 -3.61
CA PHE A 62 -20.11 28.09 -4.66
C PHE A 62 -19.60 26.72 -4.18
N TRP A 63 -19.03 26.65 -2.97
CA TRP A 63 -18.52 25.39 -2.39
C TRP A 63 -19.26 24.97 -1.10
N GLY A 64 -20.26 25.73 -0.65
CA GLY A 64 -21.02 25.46 0.59
C GLY A 64 -22.21 24.51 0.44
N GLY A 65 -22.22 23.69 -0.61
CA GLY A 65 -23.29 22.74 -0.89
C GLY A 65 -23.17 21.38 -0.19
N VAL A 66 -22.59 21.30 1.01
CA VAL A 66 -22.76 20.14 1.91
C VAL A 66 -22.75 20.66 3.35
N GLN A 67 -23.87 20.49 4.06
CA GLN A 67 -24.15 20.87 5.46
C GLN A 67 -24.70 22.28 5.71
N SER A 68 -26.02 22.44 5.54
CA SER A 68 -26.91 22.86 6.65
C SER A 68 -28.37 22.92 6.21
N ALA A 69 -29.13 21.86 6.51
CA ALA A 69 -30.58 21.93 6.68
C ALA A 69 -31.05 20.73 7.49
N ASN A 70 -31.24 20.92 8.80
CA ASN A 70 -32.50 20.68 9.50
C ASN A 70 -32.26 20.36 10.99
N SER A 71 -32.63 21.33 11.82
CA SER A 71 -33.22 21.05 13.12
C SER A 71 -34.71 20.71 12.93
N ALA A 72 -35.15 19.70 13.68
CA ALA A 72 -36.53 19.29 13.98
C ALA A 72 -37.35 18.54 12.89
N SER A 73 -37.22 17.20 12.88
CA SER A 73 -38.34 16.29 13.18
C SER A 73 -37.80 14.87 13.42
N HIS A 74 -38.13 14.26 14.56
CA HIS A 74 -37.81 12.87 14.88
C HIS A 74 -38.41 11.90 13.84
N GLN A 75 -37.56 11.08 13.19
CA GLN A 75 -37.80 9.65 12.93
C GLN A 75 -36.61 8.98 12.21
N ALA A 76 -36.18 7.85 12.75
CA ALA A 76 -35.33 6.77 12.21
C ALA A 76 -33.95 7.13 11.60
N SER A 77 -32.90 6.76 12.34
CA SER A 77 -31.48 6.80 11.98
C SER A 77 -31.12 5.87 10.82
N HIS A 78 -30.68 6.44 9.69
CA HIS A 78 -29.81 5.79 8.71
C HIS A 78 -28.40 6.39 8.80
N PRO A 79 -27.33 5.58 8.73
CA PRO A 79 -25.96 6.07 8.92
C PRO A 79 -25.48 6.86 7.70
N VAL A 80 -24.71 7.91 8.00
CA VAL A 80 -24.04 8.82 7.07
C VAL A 80 -23.14 8.04 6.12
N THR A 81 -23.40 8.11 4.82
CA THR A 81 -22.51 7.57 3.77
C THR A 81 -21.28 8.45 3.65
N ALA A 82 -20.13 7.96 4.14
CA ALA A 82 -18.82 8.50 3.83
C ALA A 82 -18.56 8.41 2.31
N ASP A 83 -17.97 9.45 1.72
CA ASP A 83 -17.46 9.40 0.35
C ASP A 83 -16.54 8.18 0.20
N LYS A 84 -16.82 7.30 -0.78
CA LYS A 84 -16.07 6.05 -0.95
C LYS A 84 -14.60 6.35 -1.29
N VAL A 85 -13.69 5.96 -0.40
CA VAL A 85 -12.24 6.00 -0.64
C VAL A 85 -11.90 5.23 -1.92
N ALA A 86 -11.09 5.82 -2.79
CA ALA A 86 -10.68 5.19 -4.04
C ALA A 86 -9.85 3.91 -3.78
N LEU A 87 -10.16 2.82 -4.50
CA LEU A 87 -9.48 1.52 -4.35
C LEU A 87 -7.98 1.58 -4.66
N ASN A 88 -7.58 2.43 -5.61
CA ASN A 88 -6.18 2.56 -6.04
C ASN A 88 -5.78 4.03 -5.94
N ARG A 89 -4.77 4.34 -5.13
CA ARG A 89 -4.26 5.69 -4.93
C ARG A 89 -2.75 5.72 -5.05
N ILE A 90 -2.20 6.79 -5.57
CA ILE A 90 -0.76 7.09 -5.55
C ILE A 90 -0.57 8.46 -4.91
N LEU A 91 0.17 8.49 -3.80
CA LEU A 91 0.67 9.70 -3.17
C LEU A 91 1.95 10.10 -3.91
N PHE A 92 1.95 11.23 -4.61
CA PHE A 92 3.10 11.64 -5.43
C PHE A 92 3.55 13.07 -5.12
N GLY A 93 4.84 13.33 -5.30
CA GLY A 93 5.39 14.67 -5.13
C GLY A 93 6.89 14.65 -4.87
N PRO A 94 7.49 15.83 -4.67
CA PRO A 94 8.92 15.98 -4.44
C PRO A 94 9.41 15.23 -3.19
N PRO A 95 10.71 14.95 -3.04
CA PRO A 95 11.24 14.30 -1.84
C PRO A 95 11.05 15.18 -0.60
N GLY A 96 10.93 14.55 0.56
CA GLY A 96 10.77 15.26 1.84
C GLY A 96 9.37 15.86 2.09
N THR A 97 8.34 15.50 1.32
CA THR A 97 6.96 16.00 1.53
C THR A 97 6.08 15.10 2.42
N GLY A 98 6.66 14.09 3.07
CA GLY A 98 5.94 13.21 4.00
C GLY A 98 5.05 12.16 3.33
N LYS A 99 5.34 11.74 2.10
CA LYS A 99 4.56 10.73 1.37
C LYS A 99 4.49 9.40 2.11
N THR A 100 5.64 8.82 2.45
CA THR A 100 5.73 7.55 3.20
C THR A 100 5.07 7.67 4.57
N TYR A 101 5.26 8.81 5.25
CA TYR A 101 4.60 9.13 6.51
C TYR A 101 3.07 9.13 6.41
N SER A 102 2.53 9.66 5.30
CA SER A 102 1.09 9.74 5.03
C SER A 102 0.47 8.39 4.61
N THR A 103 1.27 7.38 4.25
CA THR A 103 0.74 6.06 3.85
C THR A 103 0.02 5.34 4.99
N ILE A 104 0.47 5.52 6.23
CA ILE A 104 -0.15 4.94 7.42
C ILE A 104 -1.57 5.50 7.61
N GLU A 105 -1.72 6.82 7.53
CA GLU A 105 -3.03 7.47 7.60
C GLU A 105 -3.93 7.03 6.45
N ALA A 106 -3.39 7.04 5.22
CA ALA A 106 -4.15 6.60 4.05
C ALA A 106 -4.61 5.13 4.18
N ALA A 107 -3.79 4.26 4.76
CA ALA A 107 -4.16 2.87 5.02
C ALA A 107 -5.22 2.75 6.11
N LEU A 108 -5.11 3.51 7.20
CA LEU A 108 -6.08 3.49 8.30
C LEU A 108 -7.41 4.15 7.93
N GLU A 109 -7.42 5.11 7.01
CA GLU A 109 -8.64 5.66 6.41
C GLU A 109 -9.50 4.56 5.76
N VAL A 110 -8.85 3.51 5.25
CA VAL A 110 -9.50 2.34 4.67
C VAL A 110 -9.78 1.25 5.70
N LEU A 111 -8.79 0.92 6.52
CA LEU A 111 -8.83 -0.27 7.39
C LEU A 111 -9.57 -0.05 8.69
N ASP A 112 -9.50 1.17 9.24
CA ASP A 112 -10.08 1.56 10.53
C ASP A 112 -10.33 3.09 10.61
N PRO A 113 -11.27 3.63 9.81
CA PRO A 113 -11.53 5.07 9.74
C PRO A 113 -12.03 5.66 11.06
N VAL A 114 -12.73 4.86 11.87
CA VAL A 114 -13.25 5.28 13.17
C VAL A 114 -12.10 5.46 14.16
N PHE A 115 -11.15 4.51 14.20
CA PHE A 115 -9.94 4.65 15.00
C PHE A 115 -9.12 5.87 14.57
N LEU A 116 -8.88 6.04 13.27
CA LEU A 116 -8.11 7.17 12.74
C LEU A 116 -8.75 8.51 13.13
N ALA A 117 -10.05 8.67 12.89
CA ALA A 117 -10.78 9.89 13.22
C ALA A 117 -10.79 10.18 14.73
N LYS A 118 -10.76 9.14 15.56
CA LYS A 118 -10.62 9.28 17.02
C LYS A 118 -9.22 9.78 17.39
N GLN A 119 -8.16 9.14 16.90
CA GLN A 119 -6.79 9.52 17.23
C GLN A 119 -6.47 10.95 16.75
N LEU A 120 -6.92 11.32 15.55
CA LEU A 120 -6.76 12.69 15.03
C LEU A 120 -7.41 13.78 15.90
N ARG A 121 -8.42 13.43 16.72
CA ARG A 121 -9.07 14.35 17.66
C ARG A 121 -8.48 14.30 19.06
N ASP A 122 -8.12 13.11 19.52
CA ASP A 122 -7.87 12.84 20.93
C ASP A 122 -6.37 12.85 21.28
N SER A 123 -5.46 12.66 20.31
CA SER A 123 -4.01 12.65 20.58
C SER A 123 -3.52 14.03 21.02
N ALA A 124 -2.73 14.09 22.10
CA ALA A 124 -2.22 15.33 22.67
C ALA A 124 -1.00 15.88 21.91
N SER A 125 -0.27 15.02 21.20
CA SER A 125 0.88 15.40 20.37
C SER A 125 0.95 14.57 19.08
N GLU A 126 1.77 15.04 18.13
CA GLU A 126 2.05 14.32 16.89
C GLU A 126 2.77 12.99 17.15
N ASP A 127 3.68 12.92 18.12
CA ASP A 127 4.37 11.69 18.50
C ASP A 127 3.41 10.65 19.07
N GLU A 128 2.51 11.07 19.97
CA GLU A 128 1.49 10.19 20.54
C GLU A 128 0.59 9.62 19.44
N LEU A 129 0.13 10.49 18.53
CA LEU A 129 -0.63 10.09 17.35
C LEU A 129 0.14 9.02 16.57
N ARG A 130 1.43 9.24 16.26
CA ARG A 130 2.21 8.29 15.46
C ARG A 130 2.42 6.96 16.12
N ILE A 131 2.70 6.94 17.42
CA ILE A 131 2.82 5.70 18.19
C ILE A 131 1.51 4.91 18.12
N ALA A 132 0.37 5.59 18.29
CA ALA A 132 -0.95 4.96 18.23
C ALA A 132 -1.28 4.41 16.82
N LEU A 133 -1.03 5.20 15.77
CA LEU A 133 -1.29 4.77 14.39
C LEU A 133 -0.40 3.58 14.01
N LYS A 134 0.89 3.61 14.37
CA LYS A 134 1.84 2.52 14.08
C LYS A 134 1.45 1.24 14.80
N ALA A 135 1.09 1.32 16.08
CA ALA A 135 0.64 0.17 16.85
C ALA A 135 -0.59 -0.49 16.22
N ARG A 136 -1.55 0.30 15.72
CA ARG A 136 -2.73 -0.24 15.04
C ARG A 136 -2.40 -0.89 13.70
N VAL A 137 -1.49 -0.30 12.93
CA VAL A 137 -1.00 -0.91 11.68
C VAL A 137 -0.30 -2.25 11.95
N ASP A 138 0.50 -2.35 13.02
CA ASP A 138 1.22 -3.59 13.36
C ASP A 138 0.28 -4.71 13.84
N GLU A 139 -0.86 -4.35 14.44
CA GLU A 139 -1.94 -5.30 14.71
C GLU A 139 -2.59 -5.77 13.41
N LEU A 140 -2.95 -4.85 12.52
CA LEU A 140 -3.57 -5.18 11.23
C LEU A 140 -2.64 -5.99 10.31
N ASP A 141 -1.32 -5.78 10.39
CA ASP A 141 -0.34 -6.58 9.64
C ASP A 141 -0.29 -8.02 10.16
N ARG A 142 -0.30 -8.20 11.49
CA ARG A 142 -0.42 -9.54 12.11
C ARG A 142 -1.73 -10.24 11.76
N GLU A 143 -2.82 -9.48 11.59
CA GLU A 143 -4.11 -9.99 11.10
C GLU A 143 -4.10 -10.32 9.59
N GLY A 144 -3.06 -9.94 8.85
CA GLY A 144 -3.02 -10.12 7.39
C GLY A 144 -3.77 -9.06 6.58
N ARG A 145 -4.24 -7.99 7.21
CA ARG A 145 -5.08 -6.96 6.58
C ARG A 145 -4.31 -5.84 5.90
N ILE A 146 -3.01 -5.72 6.16
CA ILE A 146 -2.13 -4.79 5.48
C ILE A 146 -0.81 -5.46 5.12
N ARG A 147 -0.20 -5.06 4.00
CA ARG A 147 1.17 -5.43 3.63
C ARG A 147 1.91 -4.22 3.10
N PHE A 148 3.21 -4.16 3.35
CA PHE A 148 4.11 -3.13 2.85
C PHE A 148 5.15 -3.76 1.92
N VAL A 149 5.35 -3.16 0.76
CA VAL A 149 6.38 -3.55 -0.20
C VAL A 149 7.03 -2.30 -0.78
N THR A 150 8.30 -2.40 -1.15
CA THR A 150 9.02 -1.34 -1.86
C THR A 150 9.43 -1.86 -3.23
N PHE A 151 9.08 -1.15 -4.29
CA PHE A 151 9.49 -1.52 -5.63
C PHE A 151 10.93 -1.09 -5.90
N HIS A 152 11.67 -1.97 -6.58
CA HIS A 152 13.03 -1.72 -7.05
C HIS A 152 13.22 -2.36 -8.43
N GLN A 153 14.31 -2.03 -9.12
CA GLN A 153 14.54 -2.46 -10.51
C GLN A 153 14.55 -3.99 -10.70
N SER A 154 14.97 -4.72 -9.67
CA SER A 154 14.97 -6.20 -9.68
C SER A 154 13.66 -6.83 -9.21
N PHE A 155 12.69 -6.06 -8.71
CA PHE A 155 11.41 -6.59 -8.22
C PHE A 155 10.59 -7.06 -9.42
N SER A 156 10.07 -8.29 -9.36
CA SER A 156 9.47 -8.93 -10.53
C SER A 156 8.08 -9.49 -10.28
N TYR A 157 7.50 -10.07 -11.34
CA TYR A 157 6.21 -10.76 -11.28
C TYR A 157 6.23 -11.91 -10.25
N GLU A 158 7.35 -12.62 -10.17
CA GLU A 158 7.54 -13.78 -9.29
C GLU A 158 7.50 -13.43 -7.80
N ASP A 159 7.91 -12.21 -7.43
CA ASP A 159 7.81 -11.72 -6.05
C ASP A 159 6.40 -11.17 -5.73
N PHE A 160 5.72 -10.66 -6.75
CA PHE A 160 4.45 -9.96 -6.59
C PHE A 160 3.24 -10.89 -6.66
N ILE A 161 3.22 -11.82 -7.62
CA ILE A 161 2.06 -12.64 -7.99
C ILE A 161 2.27 -14.12 -7.70
N GLU A 162 3.18 -14.77 -8.43
CA GLU A 162 3.59 -16.15 -8.19
C GLU A 162 4.87 -16.46 -8.96
N GLY A 163 5.72 -17.32 -8.39
CA GLY A 163 6.99 -17.71 -9.01
C GLY A 163 7.47 -19.08 -8.57
N LEU A 164 8.37 -19.67 -9.35
CA LEU A 164 9.04 -20.92 -8.99
C LEU A 164 10.16 -20.62 -8.00
N ARG A 165 10.17 -21.31 -6.85
CA ARG A 165 11.27 -21.25 -5.89
C ARG A 165 11.99 -22.58 -5.84
N ALA A 166 13.32 -22.56 -5.84
CA ALA A 166 14.10 -23.78 -5.71
C ALA A 166 14.19 -24.19 -4.24
N VAL A 167 13.70 -25.38 -3.91
CA VAL A 167 13.79 -25.97 -2.58
C VAL A 167 14.54 -27.28 -2.68
N SER A 168 15.61 -27.41 -1.91
CA SER A 168 16.36 -28.67 -1.78
C SER A 168 15.82 -29.46 -0.60
N ASP A 169 15.59 -30.76 -0.79
CA ASP A 169 15.41 -31.66 0.34
C ASP A 169 16.75 -31.93 1.08
N GLU A 170 16.69 -32.60 2.23
CA GLU A 170 17.86 -33.00 3.04
C GLU A 170 18.84 -33.92 2.29
N LYS A 171 18.44 -34.48 1.14
CA LYS A 171 19.24 -35.36 0.28
C LYS A 171 19.83 -34.65 -0.93
N GLY A 172 19.63 -33.33 -1.05
CA GLY A 172 20.15 -32.53 -2.16
C GLY A 172 19.30 -32.58 -3.43
N LEU A 173 18.10 -33.15 -3.40
CA LEU A 173 17.19 -33.18 -4.54
C LEU A 173 16.44 -31.85 -4.65
N LEU A 174 16.61 -31.18 -5.78
CA LEU A 174 15.95 -29.92 -6.09
C LEU A 174 14.49 -30.13 -6.52
N SER A 175 13.59 -29.38 -5.90
CA SER A 175 12.20 -29.20 -6.29
C SER A 175 11.93 -27.74 -6.62
N TYR A 176 10.95 -27.47 -7.48
CA TYR A 176 10.57 -26.11 -7.88
C TYR A 176 9.08 -25.87 -7.60
N PRO A 177 8.65 -25.79 -6.33
CA PRO A 177 7.29 -25.39 -6.00
C PRO A 177 6.97 -23.99 -6.54
N ILE A 178 5.70 -23.80 -6.91
CA ILE A 178 5.15 -22.48 -7.21
C ILE A 178 4.76 -21.86 -5.88
N GLU A 179 5.35 -20.71 -5.56
CA GLU A 179 5.01 -19.93 -4.37
C GLU A 179 4.22 -18.68 -4.75
N PRO A 180 3.17 -18.34 -4.00
CA PRO A 180 2.42 -17.11 -4.22
C PRO A 180 3.23 -15.90 -3.78
N GLY A 181 3.20 -14.85 -4.59
CA GLY A 181 3.75 -13.55 -4.26
C GLY A 181 2.83 -12.73 -3.35
N ILE A 182 3.35 -11.58 -2.90
CA ILE A 182 2.72 -10.75 -1.87
C ILE A 182 1.30 -10.25 -2.20
N PHE A 183 1.05 -9.87 -3.46
CA PHE A 183 -0.25 -9.35 -3.88
C PHE A 183 -1.27 -10.48 -4.04
N LYS A 184 -0.85 -11.64 -4.54
CA LYS A 184 -1.70 -12.84 -4.60
C LYS A 184 -2.10 -13.28 -3.20
N LEU A 185 -1.14 -13.35 -2.27
CA LEU A 185 -1.40 -13.67 -0.86
C LEU A 185 -2.43 -12.73 -0.23
N LEU A 186 -2.27 -11.42 -0.42
CA LEU A 186 -3.23 -10.44 0.10
C LEU A 186 -4.63 -10.60 -0.53
N CYS A 187 -4.70 -10.87 -1.83
CA CYS A 187 -5.98 -11.12 -2.51
C CYS A 187 -6.65 -12.39 -1.99
N ASP A 188 -5.88 -13.46 -1.78
CA ASP A 188 -6.38 -14.72 -1.21
C ASP A 188 -6.93 -14.48 0.21
N GLN A 189 -6.23 -13.71 1.04
CA GLN A 189 -6.67 -13.29 2.38
C GLN A 189 -7.92 -12.41 2.34
N ALA A 190 -7.99 -11.47 1.40
CA ALA A 190 -9.12 -10.57 1.25
C ALA A 190 -10.43 -11.29 0.91
N ARG A 191 -10.35 -12.49 0.33
CA ARG A 191 -11.53 -13.34 0.06
C ARG A 191 -12.01 -14.09 1.29
N THR A 192 -11.10 -14.41 2.20
CA THR A 192 -11.39 -15.26 3.35
C THR A 192 -11.56 -14.39 4.59
N SER A 193 -12.82 -14.09 4.95
CA SER A 193 -13.15 -13.56 6.28
C SER A 193 -13.04 -14.70 7.31
N SER A 194 -11.83 -15.21 7.54
CA SER A 194 -11.60 -16.50 8.22
C SER A 194 -10.99 -16.39 9.61
N ALA A 195 -10.92 -15.17 10.17
CA ALA A 195 -10.44 -14.98 11.55
C ALA A 195 -11.23 -15.81 12.58
N ASP A 196 -12.52 -16.10 12.33
CA ASP A 196 -13.39 -16.75 13.32
C ASP A 196 -13.35 -18.29 13.28
N ALA A 197 -12.68 -18.91 12.31
CA ALA A 197 -12.61 -20.38 12.19
C ALA A 197 -11.33 -20.99 12.78
N GLY A 198 -10.32 -20.18 13.12
CA GLY A 198 -8.99 -20.65 13.52
C GLY A 198 -8.07 -21.01 12.34
N VAL A 199 -8.42 -20.60 11.12
CA VAL A 199 -7.62 -20.83 9.92
C VAL A 199 -6.49 -19.80 9.85
N ALA A 200 -5.27 -20.26 9.58
CA ALA A 200 -4.12 -19.37 9.40
C ALA A 200 -4.33 -18.42 8.22
N GLY A 201 -3.63 -17.27 8.19
CA GLY A 201 -3.77 -16.30 7.09
C GLY A 201 -3.36 -16.85 5.70
N ASN A 202 -2.54 -17.88 5.64
CA ASN A 202 -2.24 -18.62 4.40
C ASN A 202 -2.00 -20.09 4.75
N PRO A 203 -3.07 -20.87 4.95
CA PRO A 203 -2.95 -22.22 5.47
C PRO A 203 -2.46 -23.17 4.37
N ARG A 204 -1.60 -24.13 4.71
CA ARG A 204 -1.36 -25.25 3.81
C ARG A 204 -2.58 -26.15 3.82
N ILE A 205 -2.92 -26.68 2.64
CA ILE A 205 -3.99 -27.66 2.50
C ILE A 205 -3.36 -29.04 2.43
N TRP A 206 -3.83 -29.93 3.29
CA TRP A 206 -3.35 -31.30 3.37
C TRP A 206 -4.46 -32.27 3.03
N LYS A 207 -4.20 -33.17 2.10
CA LYS A 207 -5.05 -34.34 1.92
C LYS A 207 -4.84 -35.27 3.10
N ILE A 208 -5.91 -35.81 3.67
CA ILE A 208 -5.86 -36.91 4.64
C ILE A 208 -6.83 -38.04 4.32
N SER A 209 -6.42 -39.29 4.60
CA SER A 209 -7.30 -40.47 4.62
C SER A 209 -7.40 -41.05 6.03
N ILE A 210 -8.63 -41.25 6.52
CA ILE A 210 -8.89 -41.90 7.80
C ILE A 210 -9.53 -43.26 7.52
N LYS A 211 -8.81 -44.35 7.85
CA LYS A 211 -9.17 -45.77 7.60
C LYS A 211 -9.42 -46.20 6.14
N GLY A 212 -9.62 -45.28 5.19
CA GLY A 212 -9.78 -45.60 3.76
C GLY A 212 -10.85 -44.75 3.06
N THR A 213 -11.60 -45.37 2.14
CA THR A 213 -12.69 -44.73 1.39
C THR A 213 -14.06 -45.02 2.00
N GLY A 214 -14.98 -44.05 1.96
CA GLY A 214 -16.34 -44.15 2.49
C GLY A 214 -16.48 -43.91 4.00
N ALA A 215 -17.68 -44.15 4.53
CA ALA A 215 -17.99 -44.00 5.94
C ALA A 215 -17.34 -45.13 6.78
N SER A 216 -16.79 -44.78 7.93
CA SER A 216 -16.25 -45.76 8.88
C SER A 216 -16.47 -45.32 10.34
N PRO A 217 -16.54 -46.27 11.30
CA PRO A 217 -16.61 -45.94 12.72
C PRO A 217 -15.46 -45.03 13.19
N GLU A 218 -14.28 -45.21 12.62
CA GLU A 218 -13.04 -44.46 12.90
C GLU A 218 -13.14 -43.03 12.40
N LEU A 219 -13.61 -42.85 11.16
CA LEU A 219 -13.87 -41.51 10.61
C LEU A 219 -14.93 -40.80 11.46
N THR A 220 -16.04 -41.47 11.76
CA THR A 220 -17.12 -40.91 12.60
C THR A 220 -16.58 -40.49 13.97
N TYR A 221 -15.79 -41.36 14.62
CA TYR A 221 -15.12 -41.05 15.87
C TYR A 221 -14.24 -39.80 15.77
N CYS A 222 -13.38 -39.73 14.74
CA CYS A 222 -12.49 -38.60 14.51
C CYS A 222 -13.26 -37.29 14.28
N LEU A 223 -14.33 -37.33 13.48
CA LEU A 223 -15.19 -36.18 13.25
C LEU A 223 -15.84 -35.71 14.56
N ASP A 224 -16.44 -36.61 15.33
CA ASP A 224 -17.19 -36.28 16.56
C ASP A 224 -16.30 -35.77 17.70
N HIS A 225 -15.08 -36.28 17.80
CA HIS A 225 -14.14 -35.89 18.87
C HIS A 225 -13.24 -34.71 18.48
N GLY A 226 -13.38 -34.17 17.27
CA GLY A 226 -12.55 -33.06 16.81
C GLY A 226 -11.09 -33.47 16.62
N GLU A 227 -10.87 -34.61 15.97
CA GLU A 227 -9.54 -35.19 15.79
C GLU A 227 -9.32 -35.63 14.34
N ALA A 228 -8.06 -35.61 13.90
CA ALA A 228 -7.59 -36.39 12.78
C ALA A 228 -6.59 -37.42 13.30
N ARG A 229 -6.69 -38.66 12.82
CA ARG A 229 -5.82 -39.76 13.26
C ARG A 229 -5.26 -40.58 12.10
N ILE A 230 -4.00 -40.99 12.22
CA ILE A 230 -3.31 -41.90 11.27
C ILE A 230 -2.68 -43.11 11.98
N GLY A 231 -2.41 -44.17 11.21
CA GLY A 231 -2.02 -45.50 11.70
C GLY A 231 -0.54 -45.66 12.04
N TRP A 232 -0.01 -46.90 12.01
CA TRP A 232 1.38 -47.28 12.35
C TRP A 232 1.72 -47.37 13.85
N VAL A 233 0.95 -48.17 14.60
CA VAL A 233 1.17 -48.41 16.04
C VAL A 233 2.61 -48.76 16.42
N GLY A 234 3.32 -49.55 15.60
CA GLY A 234 4.70 -49.91 15.87
C GLY A 234 5.71 -48.77 15.70
N ALA A 235 5.35 -47.68 15.02
CA ALA A 235 6.26 -46.57 14.73
C ALA A 235 6.63 -45.76 15.97
N GLY A 236 5.84 -45.86 17.04
CA GLY A 236 6.04 -45.11 18.28
C GLY A 236 5.78 -43.61 18.11
N ASP A 237 6.20 -42.82 19.10
CA ASP A 237 5.99 -41.37 19.06
C ASP A 237 7.00 -40.69 18.12
N MET A 238 6.52 -39.95 17.11
CA MET A 238 7.34 -39.17 16.19
C MET A 238 8.09 -37.98 16.83
N LYS A 239 7.75 -37.63 18.08
CA LYS A 239 8.50 -36.67 18.91
C LYS A 239 9.60 -37.33 19.76
N ALA A 240 9.71 -38.66 19.79
CA ALA A 240 10.75 -39.34 20.55
C ALA A 240 12.15 -39.16 19.94
N GLU A 241 13.20 -39.18 20.79
CA GLU A 241 14.60 -39.01 20.36
C GLU A 241 15.12 -40.15 19.49
N LYS A 242 14.53 -41.35 19.58
CA LYS A 242 14.93 -42.54 18.84
C LYS A 242 13.76 -43.13 18.08
N THR A 243 14.02 -43.51 16.83
CA THR A 243 13.07 -44.27 16.02
C THR A 243 12.94 -45.71 16.53
N THR A 244 11.84 -46.37 16.21
CA THR A 244 11.64 -47.80 16.50
C THR A 244 12.12 -48.66 15.33
N ASP A 245 12.48 -49.92 15.60
CA ASP A 245 12.83 -50.88 14.55
C ASP A 245 11.71 -51.01 13.49
N PHE A 246 10.46 -50.91 13.92
CA PHE A 246 9.31 -50.92 13.02
C PHE A 246 9.29 -49.70 12.11
N TYR A 247 9.53 -48.49 12.65
CA TYR A 247 9.63 -47.27 11.85
C TYR A 247 10.74 -47.38 10.81
N ASP A 248 11.90 -47.90 11.20
CA ASP A 248 13.07 -48.00 10.31
C ASP A 248 12.82 -48.95 9.12
N GLN A 249 11.96 -49.94 9.28
CA GLN A 249 11.53 -50.85 8.21
C GLN A 249 10.43 -50.29 7.29
N LEU A 250 9.82 -49.15 7.64
CA LEU A 250 8.78 -48.55 6.81
C LEU A 250 9.31 -48.03 5.46
N GLY A 251 8.45 -48.13 4.44
CA GLY A 251 8.70 -47.54 3.14
C GLY A 251 8.78 -46.01 3.20
N SER A 252 9.37 -45.40 2.17
CA SER A 252 9.54 -43.94 2.09
C SER A 252 8.23 -43.16 2.18
N ASN A 253 7.15 -43.66 1.57
CA ASN A 253 5.83 -43.03 1.60
C ASN A 253 5.22 -42.99 3.01
N ASP A 254 5.39 -44.05 3.79
CA ASP A 254 4.87 -44.16 5.15
C ASP A 254 5.66 -43.27 6.11
N LYS A 255 7.00 -43.31 6.01
CA LYS A 255 7.89 -42.41 6.76
C LYS A 255 7.57 -40.94 6.47
N SER A 256 7.41 -40.59 5.19
CA SER A 256 7.03 -39.23 4.80
C SER A 256 5.63 -38.86 5.29
N THR A 257 4.67 -39.79 5.29
CA THR A 257 3.33 -39.55 5.86
C THR A 257 3.40 -39.20 7.34
N LEU A 258 4.14 -40.01 8.12
CA LEU A 258 4.33 -39.79 9.55
C LEU A 258 5.06 -38.47 9.83
N SER A 259 6.10 -38.16 9.05
CA SER A 259 6.84 -36.90 9.14
C SER A 259 5.94 -35.71 8.85
N SER A 260 5.22 -35.70 7.72
CA SER A 260 4.33 -34.60 7.36
C SER A 260 3.27 -34.39 8.44
N PHE A 261 2.62 -35.47 8.89
CA PHE A 261 1.56 -35.38 9.90
C PHE A 261 2.04 -34.91 11.28
N ALA A 262 3.22 -35.34 11.71
CA ALA A 262 3.70 -35.04 13.07
C ALA A 262 4.58 -33.78 13.16
N LYS A 263 5.24 -33.38 12.07
CA LYS A 263 6.28 -32.34 12.07
C LYS A 263 6.01 -31.17 11.13
N GLU A 264 5.28 -31.37 10.04
CA GLU A 264 5.08 -30.33 9.01
C GLU A 264 3.71 -29.65 9.09
N ILE A 265 2.65 -30.38 9.47
CA ILE A 265 1.32 -29.80 9.67
C ILE A 265 1.32 -28.88 10.90
N GLN A 266 0.83 -27.66 10.73
CA GLN A 266 0.80 -26.63 11.77
C GLN A 266 -0.62 -26.24 12.17
N SER A 267 -0.75 -25.60 13.35
CA SER A 267 -2.02 -25.00 13.76
C SER A 267 -2.46 -23.95 12.72
N GLY A 268 -3.73 -24.00 12.34
CA GLY A 268 -4.33 -23.18 11.30
C GLY A 268 -4.28 -23.77 9.88
N ASP A 269 -3.58 -24.88 9.65
CA ASP A 269 -3.62 -25.60 8.37
C ASP A 269 -4.97 -26.28 8.12
N ILE A 270 -5.30 -26.47 6.84
CA ILE A 270 -6.55 -27.13 6.41
C ILE A 270 -6.31 -28.61 6.14
N LEU A 271 -7.17 -29.46 6.68
CA LEU A 271 -7.26 -30.88 6.33
C LEU A 271 -8.46 -31.12 5.41
N VAL A 272 -8.19 -31.72 4.26
CA VAL A 272 -9.19 -32.25 3.32
C VAL A 272 -9.25 -33.76 3.49
N CYS A 273 -10.22 -34.23 4.25
CA CYS A 273 -10.49 -35.65 4.43
C CYS A 273 -11.29 -36.18 3.24
N ILE A 274 -10.89 -37.32 2.70
CA ILE A 274 -11.45 -37.87 1.46
C ILE A 274 -12.38 -39.06 1.68
N HIS A 275 -13.38 -39.21 0.83
CA HIS A 275 -14.20 -40.41 0.72
C HIS A 275 -13.74 -41.34 -0.40
N SER A 276 -13.13 -40.82 -1.46
CA SER A 276 -12.63 -41.62 -2.57
C SER A 276 -11.40 -40.93 -3.18
N ALA A 277 -10.85 -41.50 -4.26
CA ALA A 277 -9.80 -40.83 -5.03
C ALA A 277 -10.26 -39.48 -5.60
N GLU A 278 -11.56 -39.18 -5.64
CA GLU A 278 -12.07 -37.96 -6.27
C GLU A 278 -13.00 -37.14 -5.37
N LEU A 279 -13.49 -37.73 -4.27
CA LEU A 279 -14.51 -37.11 -3.43
C LEU A 279 -13.94 -36.66 -2.09
N ILE A 280 -14.25 -35.41 -1.74
CA ILE A 280 -14.02 -34.81 -0.43
C ILE A 280 -15.17 -35.21 0.50
N SER A 281 -14.83 -35.63 1.71
CA SER A 281 -15.76 -36.04 2.78
C SER A 281 -15.94 -34.97 3.85
N ALA A 282 -14.84 -34.40 4.32
CA ALA A 282 -14.86 -33.44 5.40
C ALA A 282 -13.68 -32.48 5.25
N ILE A 283 -13.87 -31.27 5.75
CA ILE A 283 -12.85 -30.22 5.74
C ILE A 283 -12.75 -29.69 7.16
N GLY A 284 -11.54 -29.64 7.68
CA GLY A 284 -11.27 -29.18 9.04
C GLY A 284 -10.02 -28.32 9.10
N VAL A 285 -9.89 -27.59 10.20
CA VAL A 285 -8.70 -26.80 10.50
C VAL A 285 -7.99 -27.38 11.71
N VAL A 286 -6.67 -27.51 11.64
CA VAL A 286 -5.83 -27.99 12.73
C VAL A 286 -5.79 -26.92 13.83
N THR A 287 -6.00 -27.32 15.08
CA THR A 287 -6.17 -26.36 16.21
C THR A 287 -5.07 -26.43 17.25
N GLY A 288 -4.08 -27.29 17.05
CA GLY A 288 -3.02 -27.52 18.02
C GLY A 288 -2.00 -28.53 17.54
N GLU A 289 -1.07 -28.89 18.43
CA GLU A 289 0.07 -29.72 18.08
C GLU A 289 -0.25 -31.22 17.99
N TYR A 290 0.59 -31.91 17.21
CA TYR A 290 0.65 -33.36 17.18
C TYR A 290 0.92 -33.96 18.56
N ARG A 291 0.22 -35.08 18.85
CA ARG A 291 0.46 -35.96 19.99
C ARG A 291 0.37 -37.42 19.60
N HIS A 292 1.10 -38.27 20.33
CA HIS A 292 0.98 -39.72 20.27
C HIS A 292 0.18 -40.26 21.46
N GLU A 293 -0.75 -41.16 21.20
CA GLU A 293 -1.57 -41.80 22.24
C GLU A 293 -1.19 -43.28 22.39
N ALA A 294 -0.56 -43.63 23.51
CA ALA A 294 -0.07 -44.99 23.75
C ALA A 294 -1.17 -46.03 23.95
N SER A 295 -2.39 -45.61 24.28
CA SER A 295 -3.55 -46.50 24.46
C SER A 295 -4.80 -45.87 23.85
N PRO A 296 -4.92 -45.85 22.51
CA PRO A 296 -6.05 -45.21 21.86
C PRO A 296 -7.37 -45.93 22.20
N PRO A 297 -8.51 -45.21 22.16
CA PRO A 297 -9.84 -45.78 22.32
C PRO A 297 -10.09 -46.97 21.40
N SER A 298 -10.95 -47.90 21.82
CA SER A 298 -11.20 -49.16 21.11
C SER A 298 -11.57 -48.97 19.64
N THR A 299 -12.34 -47.93 19.32
CA THR A 299 -12.77 -47.62 17.95
C THR A 299 -11.60 -47.25 17.05
N VAL A 300 -10.61 -46.52 17.56
CA VAL A 300 -9.46 -45.99 16.82
C VAL A 300 -8.13 -46.62 17.28
N ARG A 301 -8.19 -47.85 17.82
CA ARG A 301 -7.05 -48.53 18.46
C ARG A 301 -5.80 -48.64 17.58
N LEU A 302 -5.99 -48.69 16.25
CA LEU A 302 -4.91 -48.79 15.27
C LEU A 302 -4.34 -47.43 14.82
N TYR A 303 -4.84 -46.31 15.37
CA TYR A 303 -4.53 -44.94 14.93
C TYR A 303 -4.06 -44.06 16.11
N PRO A 304 -2.81 -44.24 16.58
CA PRO A 304 -2.30 -43.57 17.78
C PRO A 304 -1.77 -42.15 17.54
N HIS A 305 -1.56 -41.76 16.28
CA HIS A 305 -1.06 -40.42 15.94
C HIS A 305 -2.24 -39.48 15.79
N VAL A 306 -2.26 -38.38 16.54
CA VAL A 306 -3.43 -37.50 16.66
C VAL A 306 -3.06 -36.05 16.40
N LEU A 307 -3.90 -35.37 15.61
CA LEU A 307 -3.97 -33.92 15.52
C LEU A 307 -5.35 -33.45 16.00
N PRO A 308 -5.43 -32.41 16.85
CA PRO A 308 -6.70 -31.78 17.19
C PRO A 308 -7.21 -30.94 16.02
N VAL A 309 -8.47 -31.10 15.66
CA VAL A 309 -9.08 -30.52 14.45
C VAL A 309 -10.46 -29.95 14.77
N ASN A 310 -10.69 -28.71 14.37
CA ASN A 310 -12.03 -28.16 14.28
C ASN A 310 -12.60 -28.47 12.88
N TRP A 311 -13.48 -29.47 12.79
CA TRP A 311 -14.13 -29.83 11.54
C TRP A 311 -15.14 -28.74 11.15
N LEU A 312 -14.94 -28.15 9.97
CA LEU A 312 -15.72 -27.04 9.45
C LEU A 312 -16.88 -27.51 8.57
N TYR A 313 -16.63 -28.54 7.76
CA TYR A 313 -17.61 -29.20 6.91
C TYR A 313 -17.55 -30.71 7.13
N ARG A 314 -18.71 -31.36 7.12
CA ARG A 314 -18.88 -32.82 7.20
C ARG A 314 -19.84 -33.29 6.11
N ASP A 315 -19.83 -34.59 5.86
CA ASP A 315 -20.74 -35.28 4.95
C ASP A 315 -20.77 -34.67 3.55
N LEU A 316 -19.61 -34.17 3.11
CA LEU A 316 -19.43 -33.68 1.76
C LEU A 316 -19.43 -34.85 0.77
N ASN A 317 -20.01 -34.58 -0.40
CA ASN A 317 -19.90 -35.45 -1.57
C ASN A 317 -19.48 -34.60 -2.77
N LEU A 318 -18.35 -33.93 -2.62
CA LEU A 318 -17.88 -32.91 -3.55
C LEU A 318 -16.65 -33.41 -4.31
N SER A 319 -16.69 -33.31 -5.65
CA SER A 319 -15.56 -33.70 -6.49
C SER A 319 -14.40 -32.72 -6.32
N VAL A 320 -13.20 -33.23 -6.05
CA VAL A 320 -11.99 -32.40 -6.02
C VAL A 320 -11.49 -32.06 -7.43
N LEU A 321 -11.92 -32.79 -8.47
CA LEU A 321 -11.33 -32.69 -9.81
C LEU A 321 -11.28 -31.25 -10.35
N PRO A 322 -12.34 -30.43 -10.25
CA PRO A 322 -12.31 -29.06 -10.76
C PRO A 322 -11.30 -28.16 -10.02
N LEU A 323 -11.05 -28.42 -8.74
CA LEU A 323 -10.05 -27.70 -7.95
C LEU A 323 -8.64 -28.26 -8.14
N ASN A 324 -8.51 -29.56 -8.39
CA ASN A 324 -7.23 -30.27 -8.41
C ASN A 324 -6.67 -30.43 -9.83
N GLY A 325 -7.12 -29.61 -10.78
CA GLY A 325 -6.68 -29.63 -12.17
C GLY A 325 -7.01 -30.94 -12.90
N GLU A 326 -8.23 -31.45 -12.68
CA GLU A 326 -8.75 -32.71 -13.23
C GLU A 326 -7.93 -33.94 -12.83
N LYS A 327 -7.31 -33.91 -11.64
CA LYS A 327 -6.53 -35.05 -11.10
C LYS A 327 -7.15 -35.61 -9.83
N SER A 328 -7.25 -36.92 -9.78
CA SER A 328 -7.64 -37.67 -8.58
C SER A 328 -6.52 -37.64 -7.53
N PHE A 329 -6.88 -37.82 -6.26
CA PHE A 329 -5.96 -37.99 -5.14
C PHE A 329 -5.11 -39.26 -5.29
N THR A 330 -3.89 -39.21 -4.75
CA THR A 330 -3.01 -40.37 -4.66
C THR A 330 -3.36 -41.23 -3.44
N GLN A 331 -2.89 -42.47 -3.43
CA GLN A 331 -3.14 -43.40 -2.31
C GLN A 331 -2.40 -43.05 -1.03
N LYS A 332 -1.42 -42.13 -1.05
CA LYS A 332 -0.67 -41.72 0.14
C LYS A 332 -1.62 -41.10 1.18
N THR A 333 -1.51 -41.51 2.44
CA THR A 333 -2.45 -41.10 3.50
C THR A 333 -2.46 -39.60 3.72
N VAL A 334 -1.28 -38.98 3.86
CA VAL A 334 -1.12 -37.54 4.12
C VAL A 334 -0.11 -36.94 3.16
N TYR A 335 -0.48 -35.85 2.49
CA TYR A 335 0.42 -35.04 1.66
C TYR A 335 -0.19 -33.66 1.35
N PRO A 336 0.64 -32.65 1.02
CA PRO A 336 0.15 -31.32 0.71
C PRO A 336 -0.57 -31.28 -0.65
N LEU A 337 -1.60 -30.44 -0.74
CA LEU A 337 -2.34 -30.13 -1.95
C LEU A 337 -1.98 -28.72 -2.42
N ASP A 338 -1.09 -28.64 -3.40
CA ASP A 338 -0.53 -27.35 -3.85
C ASP A 338 -1.24 -26.78 -5.09
N ARG A 339 -2.31 -27.44 -5.55
CA ARG A 339 -3.03 -27.08 -6.80
C ARG A 339 -4.14 -26.05 -6.60
N PHE A 340 -4.51 -25.76 -5.36
CA PHE A 340 -5.53 -24.77 -5.01
C PHE A 340 -5.28 -24.30 -3.57
N ASN A 341 -5.76 -23.10 -3.23
CA ASN A 341 -5.63 -22.54 -1.88
C ASN A 341 -6.96 -22.57 -1.12
N TRP A 342 -6.95 -22.05 0.12
CA TRP A 342 -8.16 -22.05 0.97
C TRP A 342 -9.28 -21.20 0.40
N SER A 343 -8.94 -20.09 -0.25
CA SER A 343 -9.91 -19.22 -0.93
C SER A 343 -10.60 -19.93 -2.09
N ASP A 344 -9.85 -20.67 -2.91
CA ASP A 344 -10.39 -21.46 -4.01
C ASP A 344 -11.35 -22.52 -3.48
N LEU A 345 -10.93 -23.24 -2.42
CA LEU A 345 -11.75 -24.25 -1.76
C LEU A 345 -13.03 -23.66 -1.17
N LEU A 346 -12.95 -22.54 -0.45
CA LEU A 346 -14.13 -21.84 0.09
C LEU A 346 -15.07 -21.36 -1.02
N SER A 347 -14.53 -20.74 -2.06
CA SER A 347 -15.31 -20.26 -3.21
C SER A 347 -16.02 -21.42 -3.90
N TYR A 348 -15.37 -22.58 -3.99
CA TYR A 348 -15.96 -23.80 -4.55
C TYR A 348 -17.04 -24.37 -3.64
N LEU A 349 -16.81 -24.40 -2.32
CA LEU A 349 -17.80 -24.82 -1.34
C LEU A 349 -19.04 -23.92 -1.36
N HIS A 350 -18.88 -22.60 -1.43
CA HIS A 350 -20.00 -21.64 -1.52
C HIS A 350 -20.82 -21.77 -2.80
N LYS A 351 -20.20 -22.17 -3.91
CA LYS A 351 -20.88 -22.45 -5.18
C LYS A 351 -21.58 -23.82 -5.19
N SER A 352 -21.29 -24.67 -4.22
CA SER A 352 -21.94 -25.96 -4.02
C SER A 352 -23.05 -25.87 -2.96
N ASP A 353 -23.84 -26.93 -2.81
CA ASP A 353 -24.84 -27.04 -1.72
C ASP A 353 -24.20 -27.34 -0.33
N ALA A 354 -22.87 -27.30 -0.21
CA ALA A 354 -22.16 -27.58 1.02
C ALA A 354 -22.41 -26.51 2.09
N LYS A 355 -22.86 -26.94 3.27
CA LYS A 355 -23.08 -26.07 4.43
C LYS A 355 -22.06 -26.38 5.53
N PRO A 356 -21.46 -25.36 6.17
CA PRO A 356 -20.57 -25.59 7.29
C PRO A 356 -21.38 -26.03 8.53
N ILE A 357 -20.75 -26.77 9.44
CA ILE A 357 -21.38 -27.31 10.66
C ILE A 357 -21.88 -26.19 11.55
N LYS A 358 -21.03 -25.18 11.75
CA LYS A 358 -21.42 -23.90 12.31
C LYS A 358 -21.41 -22.92 11.16
N PRO A 359 -22.40 -22.03 11.02
CA PRO A 359 -22.24 -20.87 10.16
C PRO A 359 -20.90 -20.24 10.55
N PHE A 360 -19.98 -20.12 9.59
CA PHE A 360 -18.95 -19.12 9.77
C PHE A 360 -19.70 -17.83 10.06
N GLU A 361 -19.25 -17.02 11.01
CA GLU A 361 -19.62 -15.61 10.99
C GLU A 361 -19.05 -15.05 9.68
N GLN A 362 -19.72 -15.33 8.56
CA GLN A 362 -19.74 -14.43 7.44
C GLN A 362 -20.27 -13.16 8.08
N ALA A 363 -19.37 -12.22 8.34
CA ALA A 363 -19.75 -10.87 8.70
C ALA A 363 -20.69 -10.37 7.59
N ASP A 364 -22.00 -10.58 7.74
CA ASP A 364 -23.11 -10.12 6.90
C ASP A 364 -22.85 -9.96 5.39
N GLY A 365 -22.12 -10.87 4.74
CA GLY A 365 -21.76 -10.74 3.32
C GLY A 365 -20.81 -9.56 3.00
N VAL A 366 -20.13 -8.99 3.99
CA VAL A 366 -19.20 -7.86 3.85
C VAL A 366 -17.76 -8.36 4.04
N ARG A 367 -16.98 -8.39 2.95
CA ARG A 367 -15.54 -8.64 3.04
C ARG A 367 -14.84 -7.45 3.73
N LYS A 368 -14.05 -7.69 4.78
CA LYS A 368 -13.26 -6.64 5.46
C LYS A 368 -12.18 -6.07 4.50
N PRO A 369 -11.90 -4.76 4.53
CA PRO A 369 -10.92 -4.19 3.63
C PRO A 369 -9.49 -4.66 3.95
N HIS A 370 -8.68 -4.79 2.90
CA HIS A 370 -7.27 -5.15 2.93
C HIS A 370 -6.46 -4.11 2.15
N VAL A 371 -5.26 -3.74 2.60
CA VAL A 371 -4.43 -2.71 1.96
C VAL A 371 -3.06 -3.26 1.58
N LEU A 372 -2.61 -2.98 0.36
CA LEU A 372 -1.21 -3.11 -0.05
C LEU A 372 -0.61 -1.72 -0.20
N VAL A 373 0.40 -1.40 0.61
CA VAL A 373 1.22 -0.19 0.46
C VAL A 373 2.43 -0.53 -0.42
N ILE A 374 2.59 0.21 -1.52
CA ILE A 374 3.66 0.05 -2.50
C ILE A 374 4.53 1.31 -2.50
N ASP A 375 5.60 1.29 -1.73
CA ASP A 375 6.55 2.39 -1.68
C ASP A 375 7.40 2.42 -2.97
N GLU A 376 7.74 3.63 -3.44
CA GLU A 376 8.58 3.84 -4.63
C GLU A 376 8.05 3.11 -5.88
N ILE A 377 6.74 3.21 -6.14
CA ILE A 377 6.07 2.43 -7.20
C ILE A 377 6.69 2.65 -8.59
N ASN A 378 7.28 3.82 -8.84
CA ASN A 378 7.95 4.17 -10.09
C ASN A 378 9.36 3.58 -10.25
N ARG A 379 9.98 3.01 -9.21
CA ARG A 379 11.33 2.41 -9.29
C ARG A 379 11.34 0.99 -9.87
N GLY A 380 10.19 0.34 -9.95
CA GLY A 380 10.02 -0.97 -10.59
C GLY A 380 9.45 -0.85 -12.01
N ASN A 381 9.68 -1.86 -12.85
CA ASN A 381 8.96 -1.97 -14.12
C ASN A 381 7.54 -2.47 -13.84
N ILE A 382 6.62 -1.54 -13.59
CA ILE A 382 5.26 -1.85 -13.12
C ILE A 382 4.52 -2.78 -14.11
N SER A 383 4.67 -2.57 -15.42
CA SER A 383 4.04 -3.43 -16.44
C SER A 383 4.54 -4.88 -16.36
N ARG A 384 5.83 -5.09 -16.04
CA ARG A 384 6.39 -6.43 -15.83
C ARG A 384 5.98 -7.03 -14.48
N ILE A 385 5.90 -6.21 -13.43
CA ILE A 385 5.52 -6.64 -12.07
C ILE A 385 4.05 -7.08 -12.01
N PHE A 386 3.13 -6.26 -12.53
CA PHE A 386 1.71 -6.59 -12.58
C PHE A 386 1.37 -7.58 -13.70
N GLY A 387 2.15 -7.61 -14.78
CA GLY A 387 1.89 -8.47 -15.94
C GLY A 387 0.48 -8.28 -16.49
N GLU A 388 -0.24 -9.39 -16.66
CA GLU A 388 -1.62 -9.44 -17.13
C GLU A 388 -2.67 -8.88 -16.13
N LEU A 389 -2.28 -8.69 -14.87
CA LEU A 389 -3.17 -8.26 -13.79
C LEU A 389 -3.41 -6.76 -13.74
N ILE A 390 -2.67 -5.99 -14.54
CA ILE A 390 -2.84 -4.55 -14.63
C ILE A 390 -4.28 -4.17 -14.99
N SER A 391 -5.01 -5.02 -15.72
CA SER A 391 -6.43 -4.79 -16.02
C SER A 391 -7.36 -5.15 -14.86
N LEU A 392 -6.97 -6.08 -13.99
CA LEU A 392 -7.81 -6.57 -12.89
C LEU A 392 -7.88 -5.60 -11.71
N ILE A 393 -6.92 -4.70 -11.57
CA ILE A 393 -6.94 -3.69 -10.51
C ILE A 393 -7.99 -2.60 -10.77
N GLU A 394 -8.58 -2.52 -11.96
CA GLU A 394 -9.65 -1.57 -12.27
C GLU A 394 -10.92 -1.87 -11.45
N PRO A 395 -11.56 -0.88 -10.80
CA PRO A 395 -12.73 -1.11 -9.96
C PRO A 395 -13.90 -1.85 -10.62
N SER A 396 -14.06 -1.71 -11.94
CA SER A 396 -15.11 -2.38 -12.72
C SER A 396 -14.82 -3.86 -12.98
N LYS A 397 -13.53 -4.27 -12.96
CA LYS A 397 -13.06 -5.61 -13.31
C LYS A 397 -12.77 -6.50 -12.11
N ARG A 398 -12.94 -5.96 -10.90
CA ARG A 398 -12.74 -6.70 -9.65
C ARG A 398 -13.88 -7.65 -9.37
N GLU A 399 -13.54 -8.73 -8.71
CA GLU A 399 -14.50 -9.69 -8.19
C GLU A 399 -15.32 -9.05 -7.08
N ARG A 400 -16.65 -9.10 -7.23
CA ARG A 400 -17.61 -8.68 -6.20
C ARG A 400 -18.30 -9.87 -5.59
N LEU A 401 -18.76 -9.72 -4.35
CA LEU A 401 -19.45 -10.78 -3.62
C LEU A 401 -20.88 -11.00 -4.14
N ASP A 402 -21.50 -10.00 -4.78
CA ASP A 402 -22.84 -10.09 -5.36
C ASP A 402 -22.85 -10.70 -6.78
N ALA A 403 -23.13 -12.00 -6.85
CA ALA A 403 -23.14 -12.78 -8.10
C ALA A 403 -24.11 -12.28 -9.20
N ALA A 404 -25.07 -11.41 -8.87
CA ALA A 404 -26.05 -10.89 -9.83
C ALA A 404 -25.50 -9.77 -10.73
N SER A 405 -24.30 -9.24 -10.45
CA SER A 405 -23.74 -8.05 -11.11
C SER A 405 -22.29 -8.19 -11.58
N SER A 406 -21.68 -9.37 -11.49
CA SER A 406 -20.23 -9.47 -11.70
C SER A 406 -19.84 -9.45 -13.19
N GLU A 407 -19.50 -8.27 -13.71
CA GLU A 407 -18.53 -8.11 -14.81
C GLU A 407 -17.07 -8.37 -14.34
N GLY A 408 -16.90 -9.11 -13.22
CA GLY A 408 -15.60 -9.42 -12.65
C GLY A 408 -14.76 -10.22 -13.64
N LEU A 409 -13.57 -9.72 -13.95
CA LEU A 409 -12.66 -10.36 -14.87
C LEU A 409 -11.77 -11.34 -14.10
N SER A 410 -11.49 -12.49 -14.70
CA SER A 410 -10.47 -13.42 -14.21
C SER A 410 -9.53 -13.77 -15.35
N VAL A 411 -8.24 -13.92 -15.02
CA VAL A 411 -7.19 -14.35 -15.94
C VAL A 411 -6.60 -15.66 -15.46
N ARG A 412 -5.96 -16.43 -16.36
CA ARG A 412 -5.26 -17.66 -15.98
C ARG A 412 -3.77 -17.36 -15.77
N LEU A 413 -3.30 -17.54 -14.54
CA LEU A 413 -1.91 -17.26 -14.19
C LEU A 413 -0.91 -18.15 -14.97
N PRO A 414 0.28 -17.64 -15.32
CA PRO A 414 1.22 -18.33 -16.18
C PRO A 414 1.94 -19.51 -15.53
N TYR A 415 2.18 -19.53 -14.22
CA TYR A 415 2.89 -20.64 -13.56
C TYR A 415 1.91 -21.71 -13.09
N SER A 416 0.94 -21.33 -12.26
CA SER A 416 -0.03 -22.27 -11.67
C SER A 416 -1.10 -22.73 -12.65
N LYS A 417 -1.35 -21.95 -13.72
CA LYS A 417 -2.46 -22.14 -14.68
C LYS A 417 -3.85 -22.01 -14.06
N LEU A 418 -3.94 -21.51 -12.84
CA LEU A 418 -5.17 -21.30 -12.10
C LEU A 418 -5.82 -19.96 -12.47
N PRO A 419 -7.16 -19.86 -12.41
CA PRO A 419 -7.84 -18.58 -12.55
C PRO A 419 -7.53 -17.68 -11.35
N PHE A 420 -7.34 -16.40 -11.60
CA PHE A 420 -7.11 -15.39 -10.58
C PHE A 420 -7.93 -14.13 -10.88
N SER A 421 -8.43 -13.48 -9.84
CA SER A 421 -9.10 -12.18 -9.91
C SER A 421 -8.78 -11.35 -8.67
N VAL A 422 -8.97 -10.03 -8.75
CA VAL A 422 -8.69 -9.11 -7.63
C VAL A 422 -10.01 -8.82 -6.89
N PRO A 423 -10.10 -9.06 -5.57
CA PRO A 423 -11.28 -8.71 -4.79
C PRO A 423 -11.55 -7.19 -4.73
N ASP A 424 -12.83 -6.82 -4.67
CA ASP A 424 -13.29 -5.44 -4.55
C ASP A 424 -12.99 -4.77 -3.19
N ASN A 425 -12.56 -5.55 -2.19
CA ASN A 425 -12.14 -5.09 -0.87
C ASN A 425 -10.62 -4.98 -0.69
N VAL A 426 -9.81 -5.16 -1.74
CA VAL A 426 -8.36 -4.89 -1.73
C VAL A 426 -8.11 -3.43 -2.11
N TYR A 427 -7.18 -2.75 -1.45
CA TYR A 427 -6.83 -1.36 -1.73
C TYR A 427 -5.34 -1.26 -2.01
N LEU A 428 -4.98 -0.49 -3.04
CA LEU A 428 -3.59 -0.23 -3.42
C LEU A 428 -3.25 1.22 -3.08
N ILE A 429 -2.19 1.42 -2.30
CA ILE A 429 -1.69 2.75 -1.95
C ILE A 429 -0.21 2.81 -2.34
N GLY A 430 0.10 3.53 -3.42
CA GLY A 430 1.46 3.75 -3.88
C GLY A 430 2.07 5.05 -3.36
N THR A 431 3.38 5.11 -3.22
CA THR A 431 4.13 6.38 -3.15
C THR A 431 4.99 6.55 -4.40
N MET A 432 5.18 7.79 -4.84
CA MET A 432 6.00 8.09 -6.02
C MET A 432 6.79 9.38 -5.82
N ASN A 433 8.12 9.31 -5.94
CA ASN A 433 8.96 10.49 -6.03
C ASN A 433 8.93 11.03 -7.47
N THR A 434 8.61 12.32 -7.62
CA THR A 434 8.50 12.97 -8.94
C THR A 434 9.83 13.47 -9.49
N ALA A 435 10.80 13.75 -8.61
CA ALA A 435 12.14 14.20 -9.01
C ALA A 435 12.94 13.11 -9.76
N ASP A 436 12.58 11.83 -9.60
CA ASP A 436 13.25 10.68 -10.23
C ASP A 436 12.87 10.57 -11.72
N ARG A 437 13.30 11.54 -12.54
CA ARG A 437 12.98 11.63 -13.99
C ARG A 437 13.52 10.47 -14.81
N SER A 438 14.60 9.82 -14.38
CA SER A 438 15.22 8.66 -15.06
C SER A 438 14.32 7.42 -15.09
N LEU A 439 13.24 7.42 -14.30
CA LEU A 439 12.24 6.35 -14.19
C LEU A 439 10.84 6.81 -14.68
N ALA A 440 10.71 8.07 -15.09
CA ALA A 440 9.44 8.80 -15.17
C ALA A 440 8.76 8.76 -16.55
N SER A 441 8.42 7.57 -17.03
CA SER A 441 7.19 7.44 -17.82
C SER A 441 6.39 6.28 -17.29
N MET A 442 5.63 6.56 -16.23
CA MET A 442 4.62 5.60 -15.78
C MET A 442 3.61 5.42 -16.90
N ASP A 443 3.37 4.16 -17.27
CA ASP A 443 2.49 3.79 -18.39
C ASP A 443 1.13 4.50 -18.26
N ILE A 444 0.65 5.08 -19.37
CA ILE A 444 -0.67 5.72 -19.48
C ILE A 444 -1.77 4.77 -18.97
N ALA A 445 -1.58 3.47 -19.19
CA ALA A 445 -2.49 2.44 -18.74
C ALA A 445 -2.57 2.39 -17.19
N LEU A 446 -1.46 2.58 -16.47
CA LEU A 446 -1.47 2.65 -15.00
C LEU A 446 -2.09 3.95 -14.52
N ARG A 447 -1.78 5.07 -15.18
CA ARG A 447 -2.32 6.37 -14.79
C ARG A 447 -3.84 6.42 -14.80
N ARG A 448 -4.49 5.67 -15.69
CA ARG A 448 -5.96 5.55 -15.74
C ARG A 448 -6.57 4.70 -14.62
N ARG A 449 -5.76 3.91 -13.91
CA ARG A 449 -6.21 2.92 -12.92
C ARG A 449 -5.93 3.33 -11.47
N PHE A 450 -5.16 4.39 -11.27
CA PHE A 450 -4.86 4.98 -9.97
C PHE A 450 -5.39 6.42 -9.88
N ASN A 451 -5.86 6.80 -8.70
CA ASN A 451 -6.11 8.19 -8.36
C ASN A 451 -4.81 8.82 -7.85
N PHE A 452 -4.41 9.96 -8.42
CA PHE A 452 -3.15 10.63 -8.10
C PHE A 452 -3.41 11.76 -7.11
N ILE A 453 -2.84 11.64 -5.93
CA ILE A 453 -2.94 12.61 -4.85
C ILE A 453 -1.59 13.29 -4.71
N GLU A 454 -1.55 14.58 -5.06
CA GLU A 454 -0.34 15.39 -4.99
C GLU A 454 -0.02 15.73 -3.53
N MET A 455 1.25 15.57 -3.16
CA MET A 455 1.81 15.87 -1.85
C MET A 455 2.86 16.98 -2.03
N PRO A 456 2.42 18.25 -2.17
CA PRO A 456 3.32 19.38 -2.37
C PRO A 456 4.10 19.67 -1.08
N PRO A 457 5.24 20.39 -1.17
CA PRO A 457 5.84 21.01 -0.01
C PRO A 457 4.83 21.90 0.74
N LYS A 458 4.92 21.92 2.07
CA LYS A 458 4.04 22.69 2.95
C LYS A 458 4.90 23.55 3.88
N PRO A 459 5.41 24.71 3.40
CA PRO A 459 6.19 25.62 4.24
C PRO A 459 5.43 26.09 5.48
N ASP A 460 4.09 26.10 5.45
CA ASP A 460 3.24 26.44 6.60
C ASP A 460 3.44 25.52 7.83
N LEU A 461 3.94 24.29 7.64
CA LEU A 461 4.30 23.40 8.75
C LEU A 461 5.55 23.87 9.51
N LEU A 462 6.28 24.85 8.97
CA LEU A 462 7.48 25.44 9.55
C LEU A 462 7.19 26.84 10.13
N GLU A 463 5.92 27.21 10.24
CA GLU A 463 5.49 28.48 10.83
C GLU A 463 5.94 28.60 12.29
N GLY A 464 6.49 29.76 12.65
CA GLY A 464 7.00 30.03 13.98
C GLY A 464 8.39 29.45 14.29
N ILE A 465 9.04 28.78 13.33
CA ILE A 465 10.41 28.27 13.48
C ILE A 465 11.41 29.34 13.02
N PHE A 466 12.16 29.89 13.98
CA PHE A 466 13.22 30.88 13.74
C PHE A 466 14.56 30.35 14.24
N VAL A 467 15.59 30.43 13.40
CA VAL A 467 16.96 30.05 13.77
C VAL A 467 17.80 31.31 14.05
N ASN A 468 18.54 31.30 15.15
CA ASN A 468 19.39 32.41 15.60
C ASN A 468 20.86 31.98 15.80
N ASP A 469 21.76 32.95 15.90
CA ASP A 469 23.20 32.77 16.13
C ASP A 469 23.57 32.69 17.64
N GLY A 470 22.65 32.25 18.51
CA GLY A 470 22.86 32.17 19.96
C GLY A 470 21.88 31.25 20.69
N ASP A 471 22.21 30.89 21.95
CA ASP A 471 21.51 29.90 22.78
C ASP A 471 20.09 30.31 23.24
N GLU A 472 19.66 31.55 22.97
CA GLU A 472 18.32 32.02 23.34
C GLU A 472 17.34 31.85 22.17
N ALA A 473 16.52 30.79 22.24
CA ALA A 473 15.47 30.44 21.28
C ALA A 473 14.26 31.41 21.24
N THR A 474 14.45 32.68 21.59
CA THR A 474 13.35 33.64 21.74
C THR A 474 13.66 34.98 21.08
N SER A 475 13.42 35.07 19.77
CA SER A 475 12.89 36.29 19.12
C SER A 475 12.52 35.99 17.65
N GLU A 476 11.46 36.65 17.15
CA GLU A 476 11.09 36.74 15.72
C GLU A 476 12.17 37.46 14.85
N ALA A 477 13.38 37.64 15.38
CA ALA A 477 14.49 38.32 14.73
C ALA A 477 15.44 37.37 13.99
N GLY A 478 15.18 36.06 14.02
CA GLY A 478 15.97 35.01 13.38
C GLY A 478 15.62 34.72 11.93
N VAL A 479 16.31 33.74 11.34
CA VAL A 479 16.02 33.23 10.00
C VAL A 479 14.67 32.51 10.07
N ASP A 480 13.67 33.08 9.42
CA ASP A 480 12.36 32.46 9.22
C ASP A 480 12.49 31.27 8.25
N ILE A 481 12.30 30.06 8.78
CA ILE A 481 12.47 28.81 8.03
C ILE A 481 11.33 28.59 7.02
N LYS A 482 10.11 29.06 7.30
CA LYS A 482 8.99 29.04 6.35
C LYS A 482 9.29 29.92 5.14
N GLN A 483 9.80 31.13 5.36
CA GLN A 483 10.17 32.06 4.30
C GLN A 483 11.41 31.58 3.52
N LEU A 484 12.38 30.98 4.21
CA LEU A 484 13.56 30.35 3.61
C LEU A 484 13.16 29.26 2.60
N LEU A 485 12.36 28.29 3.03
CA LEU A 485 11.91 27.19 2.17
C LEU A 485 11.06 27.70 0.99
N THR A 486 10.17 28.64 1.24
CA THR A 486 9.35 29.27 0.19
C THR A 486 10.24 29.89 -0.89
N SER A 487 11.21 30.70 -0.48
CA SER A 487 12.12 31.39 -1.41
C SER A 487 13.01 30.44 -2.22
N LEU A 488 13.48 29.35 -1.60
CA LEU A 488 14.23 28.31 -2.30
C LEU A 488 13.36 27.61 -3.35
N ASN A 489 12.15 27.20 -2.97
CA ASN A 489 11.24 26.50 -3.87
C ASN A 489 10.77 27.37 -5.04
N GLU A 490 10.46 28.65 -4.81
CA GLU A 490 10.13 29.58 -5.90
C GLU A 490 11.26 29.68 -6.94
N ARG A 491 12.53 29.73 -6.49
CA ARG A 491 13.68 29.76 -7.40
C ARG A 491 13.90 28.44 -8.12
N ILE A 492 13.74 27.30 -7.43
CA ILE A 492 13.85 25.97 -8.04
C ILE A 492 12.76 25.77 -9.09
N GLU A 493 11.52 26.17 -8.80
CA GLU A 493 10.40 26.08 -9.73
C GLU A 493 10.64 26.85 -11.03
N VAL A 494 11.24 28.04 -10.93
CA VAL A 494 11.57 28.89 -12.08
C VAL A 494 12.75 28.32 -12.88
N LEU A 495 13.78 27.82 -12.20
CA LEU A 495 15.02 27.35 -12.84
C LEU A 495 14.95 25.89 -13.33
N LEU A 496 14.03 25.10 -12.79
CA LEU A 496 13.88 23.68 -13.09
C LEU A 496 12.41 23.29 -13.30
N ASP A 497 11.67 22.95 -12.23
CA ASP A 497 10.23 22.73 -12.20
C ASP A 497 9.73 22.51 -10.75
N ARG A 498 8.41 22.34 -10.60
CA ARG A 498 7.74 22.05 -9.31
C ARG A 498 8.04 20.68 -8.70
N ASP A 499 8.36 19.69 -9.53
CA ASP A 499 8.55 18.30 -9.11
C ASP A 499 9.89 18.09 -8.38
N HIS A 500 10.81 19.05 -8.49
CA HIS A 500 12.08 19.14 -7.78
C HIS A 500 12.06 20.11 -6.59
N SER A 501 10.90 20.57 -6.15
CA SER A 501 10.82 21.43 -4.97
C SER A 501 11.32 20.70 -3.71
N LEU A 502 11.91 21.42 -2.78
CA LEU A 502 12.36 20.90 -1.49
C LEU A 502 11.16 20.67 -0.56
N GLY A 503 11.09 19.48 0.03
CA GLY A 503 10.09 19.14 1.03
C GLY A 503 10.37 19.77 2.40
N HIS A 504 9.32 19.94 3.19
CA HIS A 504 9.40 20.51 4.54
C HIS A 504 10.08 19.59 5.55
N ALA A 505 10.11 18.26 5.30
CA ALA A 505 10.66 17.29 6.25
C ALA A 505 12.14 17.49 6.54
N TYR A 506 12.93 18.07 5.62
CA TYR A 506 14.34 18.39 5.86
C TYR A 506 14.52 19.38 7.03
N PHE A 507 13.54 20.26 7.23
CA PHE A 507 13.61 21.36 8.20
C PHE A 507 12.80 21.09 9.48
N LEU A 508 11.96 20.04 9.52
CA LEU A 508 11.19 19.68 10.72
C LEU A 508 12.04 19.46 11.99
N PRO A 509 13.27 18.91 11.93
CA PRO A 509 14.12 18.78 13.12
C PRO A 509 14.42 20.12 13.82
N LEU A 510 14.37 21.25 13.10
CA LEU A 510 14.56 22.59 13.68
C LEU A 510 13.41 23.02 14.60
N ARG A 511 12.29 22.28 14.61
CA ARG A 511 11.19 22.50 15.57
C ARG A 511 11.63 22.19 17.00
N ASP A 512 12.42 21.12 17.16
CA ASP A 512 12.92 20.67 18.46
C ASP A 512 14.26 21.34 18.80
N GLU A 513 15.11 21.56 17.79
CA GLU A 513 16.42 22.20 17.94
C GLU A 513 16.62 23.33 16.91
N PRO A 514 16.12 24.55 17.17
CA PRO A 514 16.24 25.68 16.23
C PRO A 514 17.65 26.33 16.24
N SER A 515 18.70 25.53 16.02
CA SER A 515 20.10 25.96 16.08
C SER A 515 20.71 26.25 14.70
N LEU A 516 21.61 27.23 14.63
CA LEU A 516 22.39 27.50 13.41
C LEU A 516 23.25 26.30 13.01
N ALA A 517 23.80 25.57 13.99
CA ALA A 517 24.59 24.38 13.73
C ALA A 517 23.77 23.28 13.02
N LEU A 518 22.53 23.05 13.45
CA LEU A 518 21.64 22.09 12.80
C LEU A 518 21.25 22.57 11.39
N LEU A 519 20.89 23.85 11.23
CA LEU A 519 20.58 24.42 9.91
C LEU A 519 21.78 24.32 8.94
N ALA A 520 22.99 24.58 9.43
CA ALA A 520 24.23 24.41 8.70
C ALA A 520 24.44 22.97 8.24
N SER A 521 24.19 22.00 9.13
CA SER A 521 24.29 20.58 8.81
C SER A 521 23.27 20.14 7.75
N ILE A 522 22.01 20.61 7.85
CA ILE A 522 20.95 20.36 6.86
C ILE A 522 21.39 20.86 5.48
N PHE A 523 21.93 22.09 5.41
CA PHE A 523 22.40 22.63 4.14
C PHE A 523 23.61 21.89 3.58
N ARG A 524 24.64 21.61 4.40
CA ARG A 524 25.86 20.92 3.96
C ARG A 524 25.60 19.50 3.49
N GLN A 525 24.75 18.76 4.22
CA GLN A 525 24.63 17.31 4.06
C GLN A 525 23.41 16.88 3.24
N GLN A 526 22.38 17.73 3.13
CA GLN A 526 21.12 17.36 2.48
C GLN A 526 20.77 18.31 1.34
N ILE A 527 20.67 19.62 1.60
CA ILE A 527 20.17 20.57 0.59
C ILE A 527 21.19 20.79 -0.53
N LEU A 528 22.46 21.08 -0.21
CA LEU A 528 23.45 21.35 -1.24
C LEU A 528 23.71 20.12 -2.14
N PRO A 529 23.94 18.90 -1.60
CA PRO A 529 24.07 17.70 -2.44
C PRO A 529 22.86 17.45 -3.34
N LEU A 530 21.64 17.70 -2.83
CA LEU A 530 20.42 17.57 -3.62
C LEU A 530 20.35 18.59 -4.75
N LEU A 531 20.73 19.84 -4.50
CA LEU A 531 20.82 20.87 -5.55
C LEU A 531 21.89 20.53 -6.60
N GLN A 532 23.02 19.94 -6.18
CA GLN A 532 24.03 19.43 -7.12
C GLN A 532 23.46 18.36 -8.05
N GLU A 533 22.68 17.43 -7.52
CA GLU A 533 22.00 16.41 -8.31
C GLU A 533 20.96 17.03 -9.27
N TYR A 534 20.09 17.91 -8.75
CA TYR A 534 19.01 18.53 -9.53
C TYR A 534 19.50 19.37 -10.70
N PHE A 535 20.60 20.09 -10.48
CA PHE A 535 21.18 20.97 -11.48
C PHE A 535 22.36 20.33 -12.23
N PHE A 536 22.61 19.03 -12.06
CA PHE A 536 23.71 18.31 -12.71
C PHE A 536 25.08 19.01 -12.56
N GLU A 537 25.39 19.45 -11.34
CA GLU A 537 26.60 20.24 -11.01
C GLU A 537 26.68 21.61 -11.73
N ASP A 538 25.56 22.16 -12.22
CA ASP A 538 25.48 23.55 -12.69
C ASP A 538 25.49 24.52 -11.50
N TRP A 539 26.70 24.80 -11.03
CA TRP A 539 26.99 25.68 -9.91
C TRP A 539 26.47 27.10 -10.08
N GLN A 540 26.28 27.59 -11.31
CA GLN A 540 25.71 28.91 -11.55
C GLN A 540 24.22 28.93 -11.15
N ARG A 541 23.47 27.90 -11.52
CA ARG A 541 22.07 27.78 -11.10
C ARG A 541 21.94 27.56 -9.60
N ILE A 542 22.81 26.76 -9.00
CA ILE A 542 22.84 26.57 -7.54
C ILE A 542 23.12 27.91 -6.84
N HIS A 543 24.08 28.69 -7.34
CA HIS A 543 24.40 30.04 -6.87
C HIS A 543 23.20 31.00 -6.97
N TRP A 544 22.34 30.86 -8.00
CA TRP A 544 21.09 31.62 -8.10
C TRP A 544 20.02 31.15 -7.11
N VAL A 545 19.80 29.84 -6.96
CA VAL A 545 18.84 29.26 -5.99
C VAL A 545 19.16 29.71 -4.57
N LEU A 546 20.45 29.67 -4.20
CA LEU A 546 20.94 30.10 -2.89
C LEU A 546 21.02 31.63 -2.75
N ASN A 547 20.62 32.40 -3.76
CA ASN A 547 20.72 33.86 -3.81
C ASN A 547 22.14 34.42 -3.59
N ASP A 548 23.18 33.63 -3.85
CA ASP A 548 24.56 34.03 -3.54
C ASP A 548 25.03 35.23 -4.36
N HIS A 549 24.51 35.42 -5.58
CA HIS A 549 24.81 36.57 -6.45
C HIS A 549 24.43 37.94 -5.84
N ASN A 550 23.53 37.96 -4.86
CA ASN A 550 23.11 39.16 -4.14
C ASN A 550 23.72 39.26 -2.73
N LYS A 551 24.63 38.35 -2.36
CA LYS A 551 25.31 38.33 -1.06
C LYS A 551 26.70 38.93 -1.14
N GLU A 552 27.14 39.49 -0.03
CA GLU A 552 28.56 39.78 0.19
C GLU A 552 29.40 38.52 -0.02
N TYR A 553 30.61 38.67 -0.57
CA TYR A 553 31.44 37.52 -0.95
C TYR A 553 31.63 36.53 0.22
N ALA A 554 31.80 37.03 1.45
CA ALA A 554 31.97 36.20 2.64
C ALA A 554 30.73 35.37 3.03
N ASP A 555 29.53 35.80 2.60
CA ASP A 555 28.22 35.18 2.89
C ASP A 555 27.71 34.33 1.72
N GLN A 556 28.51 34.12 0.67
CA GLN A 556 28.16 33.24 -0.45
C GLN A 556 28.49 31.79 -0.09
N PHE A 557 27.56 30.85 -0.24
CA PHE A 557 27.86 29.41 -0.13
C PHE A 557 28.74 28.95 -1.29
N VAL A 558 28.37 29.34 -2.50
CA VAL A 558 29.07 29.01 -3.75
C VAL A 558 29.67 30.29 -4.33
N GLN A 559 30.99 30.34 -4.44
CA GLN A 559 31.72 31.50 -4.93
C GLN A 559 32.28 31.25 -6.33
N GLU A 560 32.10 32.22 -7.24
CA GLU A 560 32.80 32.25 -8.51
C GLU A 560 34.28 32.59 -8.26
N VAL A 561 35.16 31.80 -8.87
CA VAL A 561 36.62 31.98 -8.82
C VAL A 561 37.08 32.48 -10.18
N LYS A 562 37.58 33.70 -10.22
CA LYS A 562 38.23 34.24 -11.42
C LYS A 562 39.44 33.39 -11.77
N ILE A 563 39.47 32.89 -13.00
CA ILE A 563 40.59 32.09 -13.53
C ILE A 563 41.44 33.00 -14.41
N ASP A 564 42.73 33.08 -14.12
CA ASP A 564 43.69 33.56 -15.11
C ASP A 564 44.01 32.41 -16.08
N PHE A 565 43.27 32.35 -17.18
CA PHE A 565 43.44 31.32 -18.21
C PHE A 565 44.83 31.34 -18.84
N MET A 566 45.41 32.53 -18.99
CA MET A 566 46.74 32.69 -19.56
C MET A 566 47.80 32.09 -18.62
N GLN A 567 47.66 32.34 -17.31
CA GLN A 567 48.54 31.73 -16.31
C GLN A 567 48.36 30.21 -16.21
N LEU A 568 47.13 29.71 -16.33
CA LEU A 568 46.81 28.30 -16.09
C LEU A 568 47.10 27.40 -17.30
N PHE A 569 46.83 27.86 -18.53
CA PHE A 569 46.94 27.06 -19.75
C PHE A 569 47.90 27.63 -20.81
N GLY A 570 48.39 28.86 -20.62
CA GLY A 570 49.29 29.52 -21.58
C GLY A 570 48.62 29.95 -22.89
N ALA A 571 49.39 30.59 -23.78
CA ALA A 571 48.89 31.16 -25.05
C ALA A 571 48.35 30.14 -26.06
N LYS A 572 48.63 28.85 -25.85
CA LYS A 572 48.15 27.72 -26.68
C LYS A 572 47.06 26.90 -25.99
N GLY A 573 46.59 27.36 -24.82
CA GLY A 573 45.48 26.76 -24.10
C GLY A 573 44.15 26.88 -24.87
N PRO A 574 43.08 26.24 -24.38
CA PRO A 574 41.75 26.40 -24.97
C PRO A 574 41.39 27.89 -25.05
N VAL A 575 41.18 28.38 -26.28
CA VAL A 575 41.03 29.82 -26.61
C VAL A 575 39.64 30.35 -26.28
N ASP A 576 38.69 29.45 -26.05
CA ASP A 576 37.31 29.79 -25.77
C ASP A 576 36.83 28.95 -24.59
N SER A 577 36.87 29.54 -23.40
CA SER A 577 36.23 28.92 -22.26
C SER A 577 35.65 29.98 -21.37
N HIS A 578 34.35 30.23 -21.57
CA HIS A 578 33.43 30.72 -20.53
C HIS A 578 33.32 29.75 -19.32
N ALA A 579 34.34 28.92 -19.08
CA ALA A 579 34.38 27.96 -18.01
C ALA A 579 34.55 28.72 -16.68
N GLN A 580 33.44 28.90 -15.99
CA GLN A 580 33.43 29.44 -14.65
C GLN A 580 33.92 28.36 -13.69
N ARG A 581 34.92 28.69 -12.89
CA ARG A 581 35.34 27.82 -11.77
C ARG A 581 34.60 28.27 -10.54
N TRP A 582 34.05 27.31 -9.82
CA TRP A 582 33.32 27.52 -8.59
C TRP A 582 34.07 26.89 -7.43
N LYS A 583 33.89 27.44 -6.23
CA LYS A 583 34.35 26.82 -4.98
C LYS A 583 33.29 27.00 -3.90
N LEU A 584 33.24 26.04 -2.98
CA LEU A 584 32.45 26.18 -1.76
C LEU A 584 33.19 27.04 -0.74
N ASN A 585 32.41 27.86 -0.03
CA ASN A 585 32.88 28.63 1.11
C ASN A 585 32.36 27.97 2.40
N GLU A 586 33.18 27.12 3.00
CA GLU A 586 32.80 26.36 4.20
C GLU A 586 32.38 27.24 5.38
N ASN A 587 32.97 28.44 5.48
CA ASN A 587 32.64 29.39 6.54
C ASN A 587 31.25 30.02 6.37
N ALA A 588 30.66 30.00 5.17
CA ALA A 588 29.35 30.61 4.91
C ALA A 588 28.23 29.86 5.64
N PHE A 589 28.34 28.56 5.79
CA PHE A 589 27.33 27.73 6.46
C PHE A 589 27.20 28.04 7.95
N ASP A 590 28.27 28.51 8.60
CA ASP A 590 28.25 28.86 10.02
C ASP A 590 27.93 30.34 10.25
N ARG A 591 27.40 31.03 9.23
CA ARG A 591 27.06 32.46 9.29
C ARG A 591 25.56 32.65 9.08
N ILE A 592 24.88 33.20 10.09
CA ILE A 592 23.43 33.42 10.05
C ILE A 592 22.99 34.32 8.88
N GLN A 593 23.82 35.31 8.52
CA GLN A 593 23.54 36.28 7.44
C GLN A 593 23.41 35.62 6.06
N THR A 594 24.16 34.54 5.84
CA THR A 594 24.10 33.72 4.62
C THR A 594 22.69 33.19 4.35
N TYR A 595 21.94 32.87 5.41
CA TYR A 595 20.57 32.34 5.35
C TYR A 595 19.53 33.45 5.27
N PHE A 596 19.69 34.56 6.01
CA PHE A 596 18.80 35.73 5.90
C PHE A 596 18.66 36.23 4.47
N ALA A 597 19.79 36.28 3.75
CA ALA A 597 19.80 36.70 2.36
C ALA A 597 19.03 35.75 1.43
N ILE A 598 18.84 34.47 1.78
CA ILE A 598 17.99 33.56 0.99
C ILE A 598 16.52 33.93 1.16
N SER A 599 16.07 34.17 2.41
CA SER A 599 14.67 34.43 2.75
C SER A 599 14.12 35.77 2.23
N GLY A 600 14.96 36.63 1.65
CA GLY A 600 14.49 37.89 1.06
C GLY A 600 14.21 39.01 2.05
N ASN A 601 14.44 38.81 3.35
CA ASN A 601 14.47 39.89 4.35
C ASN A 601 15.81 40.61 4.27
N ILE A 602 16.02 41.37 3.19
CA ILE A 602 17.05 42.41 3.18
C ILE A 602 16.48 43.54 4.06
N ARG A 603 16.95 43.64 5.30
CA ARG A 603 16.71 44.83 6.12
C ARG A 603 17.46 46.04 5.55
#